data_AF-A0A2V9G860-F1
#
_entry.id   AF-A0A2V9G860-F1
#
_cell.length_a   1.000
_cell.length_b   1.000
_cell.length_c   1.000
_cell.angle_alpha   90.00
_cell.angle_beta   90.00
_cell.angle_gamma   90.00
#
_symmetry.space_group_name_H-M   'P 1'
#
loop_
_entity.id
_entity.type
_entity.pdbx_description
1 polymer ?
#
loop_
_entity_poly.entity_id
_entity_poly.type
_entity_poly.pdbx_seq_one_letter_code
_entity_poly.pdbx_strand_id
1 'polypeptide(L)'
;MHHYNAAPDDISSVLSRRRRNFLLGWGQCLRYHIADDLLWPYIKERGCWSLAAALWLVAGLVSFLRTLTVSDPMWFISWILASAVLIAAAAWRKRSLRRALVAAFHRLLMVEGLFRGFLMKPFPPEIFRANFEVIKEFRDCQWVVNGSMRDTCAGAQLLRR
;
A
#
# COMPACT_ATOMS: atom_id res chain seq x y z
N MET A 1 19.75 13.48 8.75
CA MET A 1 18.97 12.22 8.68
C MET A 1 18.39 12.09 7.27
N HIS A 2 19.03 11.30 6.39
CA HIS A 2 18.50 11.03 5.06
C HIS A 2 17.38 10.00 5.19
N HIS A 3 16.12 10.40 4.98
CA HIS A 3 15.02 9.45 4.86
C HIS A 3 15.22 8.64 3.57
N TYR A 4 15.66 7.39 3.70
CA TYR A 4 15.83 6.39 2.64
C TYR A 4 14.49 5.90 2.04
N ASN A 5 13.58 6.82 1.70
CA ASN A 5 12.52 6.51 0.75
C ASN A 5 13.04 6.79 -0.65
N ALA A 6 14.01 5.98 -1.09
CA ALA A 6 14.40 5.98 -2.49
C ALA A 6 13.13 5.68 -3.30
N ALA A 7 12.77 6.63 -4.18
CA ALA A 7 11.79 6.36 -5.22
C ALA A 7 12.22 5.06 -5.92
N PRO A 8 11.28 4.17 -6.30
CA PRO A 8 11.63 2.93 -6.99
C PRO A 8 12.21 3.27 -8.37
N ASP A 9 13.51 3.51 -8.40
CA ASP A 9 14.29 3.83 -9.59
C ASP A 9 14.82 2.55 -10.25
N ASP A 10 14.71 1.41 -9.57
CA ASP A 10 15.20 0.12 -10.03
C ASP A 10 14.19 -1.03 -9.90
N ILE A 11 14.20 -1.93 -10.89
CA ILE A 11 13.30 -3.09 -10.97
C ILE A 11 13.51 -4.03 -9.77
N SER A 12 14.75 -4.18 -9.31
CA SER A 12 15.10 -5.01 -8.15
C SER A 12 14.35 -4.56 -6.89
N SER A 13 14.26 -3.25 -6.66
CA SER A 13 13.56 -2.65 -5.52
C SER A 13 12.06 -2.91 -5.58
N VAL A 14 11.48 -2.83 -6.78
CA VAL A 14 10.06 -3.08 -7.06
C VAL A 14 9.72 -4.55 -6.85
N LEU A 15 10.56 -5.46 -7.33
CA LEU A 15 10.41 -6.90 -7.14
C LEU A 15 10.60 -7.32 -5.67
N SER A 16 11.56 -6.71 -4.96
CA SER A 16 11.75 -6.95 -3.52
C SER A 16 10.51 -6.58 -2.71
N ARG A 17 9.86 -5.45 -3.04
CA ARG A 17 8.60 -5.03 -2.41
C ARG A 17 7.46 -6.00 -2.70
N ARG A 18 7.35 -6.52 -3.93
CA ARG A 18 6.39 -7.57 -4.29
C ARG A 18 6.63 -8.84 -3.50
N ARG A 19 7.88 -9.31 -3.42
CA ARG A 19 8.25 -10.54 -2.69
C ARG A 19 7.91 -10.45 -1.20
N ARG A 20 8.04 -9.26 -0.62
CA ARG A 20 7.68 -8.96 0.77
C ARG A 20 6.20 -8.62 0.96
N ASN A 21 5.36 -8.79 -0.07
CA ASN A 21 3.91 -8.58 0.00
C ASN A 21 3.46 -7.17 0.40
N PHE A 22 4.33 -6.14 0.30
CA PHE A 22 3.99 -4.76 0.65
C PHE A 22 2.85 -4.17 -0.19
N LEU A 23 2.61 -4.74 -1.38
CA LEU A 23 1.60 -4.27 -2.31
C LEU A 23 0.19 -4.82 -2.00
N LEU A 24 0.07 -5.80 -1.08
CA LEU A 24 -1.23 -6.38 -0.69
C LEU A 24 -2.11 -5.42 0.12
N GLY A 25 -1.50 -4.45 0.82
CA GLY A 25 -2.21 -3.54 1.70
C GLY A 25 -3.31 -2.76 0.98
N TRP A 26 -3.13 -2.44 -0.31
CA TRP A 26 -4.14 -1.75 -1.11
C TRP A 26 -5.42 -2.56 -1.29
N GLY A 27 -5.30 -3.86 -1.61
CA GLY A 27 -6.44 -4.76 -1.76
C GLY A 27 -7.15 -5.04 -0.44
N GLN A 28 -6.37 -5.18 0.63
CA GLN A 28 -6.89 -5.37 1.99
C GLN A 28 -7.67 -4.14 2.46
N CYS A 29 -7.10 -2.93 2.33
CA CYS A 29 -7.79 -1.68 2.67
C CYS A 29 -9.10 -1.53 1.90
N LEU A 30 -9.08 -1.77 0.59
CA LEU A 30 -10.28 -1.69 -0.24
C LEU A 30 -11.37 -2.65 0.26
N ARG A 31 -11.00 -3.89 0.61
CA ARG A 31 -11.96 -4.87 1.15
C ARG A 31 -12.56 -4.44 2.48
N TYR A 32 -11.74 -3.95 3.42
CA TYR A 32 -12.25 -3.49 4.71
C TYR A 32 -13.18 -2.28 4.55
N HIS A 33 -12.81 -1.32 3.70
CA HIS A 33 -13.62 -0.15 3.43
C HIS A 33 -14.79 -0.41 2.49
N ILE A 34 -14.96 -1.63 1.94
CA ILE A 34 -16.20 -2.00 1.22
C ILE A 34 -17.33 -2.29 2.21
N ALA A 35 -16.99 -2.81 3.39
CA ALA A 35 -17.97 -3.11 4.44
C ALA A 35 -18.32 -1.86 5.26
N ASP A 36 -17.39 -0.91 5.39
CA ASP A 36 -17.60 0.36 6.07
C ASP A 36 -17.88 1.46 5.03
N ASP A 37 -18.85 2.35 5.21
CA ASP A 37 -19.22 3.43 4.26
C ASP A 37 -18.07 4.45 3.92
N LEU A 38 -16.83 4.18 4.32
CA LEU A 38 -15.61 4.95 4.05
C LEU A 38 -14.90 4.58 2.73
N LEU A 39 -15.49 3.73 1.91
CA LEU A 39 -14.95 3.34 0.60
C LEU A 39 -14.64 4.54 -0.31
N TRP A 40 -15.59 5.47 -0.41
CA TRP A 40 -15.50 6.62 -1.31
C TRP A 40 -14.45 7.64 -0.89
N PRO A 41 -14.37 8.07 0.39
CA PRO A 41 -13.24 8.86 0.90
C PRO A 41 -11.88 8.23 0.61
N TYR A 42 -11.74 6.92 0.84
CA TYR A 42 -10.49 6.20 0.62
C TYR A 42 -10.07 6.20 -0.86
N ILE A 43 -11.00 5.94 -1.78
CA ILE A 43 -10.71 5.99 -3.22
C ILE A 43 -10.33 7.40 -3.65
N LYS A 44 -11.06 8.42 -3.18
CA LYS A 44 -10.83 9.82 -3.55
C LYS A 44 -9.46 10.32 -3.10
N GLU A 45 -9.03 9.97 -1.88
CA GLU A 45 -7.77 10.47 -1.32
C GLU A 45 -6.53 9.67 -1.73
N ARG A 46 -6.65 8.33 -1.84
CA ARG A 46 -5.48 7.46 -2.03
C ARG A 46 -5.61 6.50 -3.23
N GLY A 47 -6.80 5.95 -3.45
CA GLY A 47 -7.03 4.86 -4.41
C GLY A 47 -7.15 5.25 -5.88
N CYS A 48 -7.39 6.52 -6.20
CA CYS A 48 -7.75 6.94 -7.56
C CYS A 48 -6.73 6.50 -8.63
N TRP A 49 -5.43 6.62 -8.34
CA TRP A 49 -4.37 6.27 -9.30
C TRP A 49 -4.17 4.76 -9.49
N SER A 50 -4.33 3.96 -8.43
CA SER A 50 -4.21 2.50 -8.52
C SER A 50 -5.45 1.88 -9.16
N LEU A 51 -6.63 2.40 -8.83
CA LEU A 51 -7.90 1.99 -9.43
C LEU A 51 -7.96 2.37 -10.91
N ALA A 52 -7.54 3.58 -11.29
CA ALA A 52 -7.45 3.99 -12.69
C ALA A 52 -6.51 3.10 -13.50
N ALA A 53 -5.36 2.72 -12.93
CA ALA A 53 -4.45 1.77 -13.57
C ALA A 53 -5.08 0.36 -13.72
N ALA A 54 -5.83 -0.10 -12.71
CA ALA A 54 -6.55 -1.37 -12.79
C ALA A 54 -7.62 -1.34 -13.89
N LEU A 55 -8.44 -0.29 -13.93
CA LEU A 55 -9.48 -0.10 -14.96
C LEU A 55 -8.88 -0.01 -16.36
N TRP A 56 -7.74 0.68 -16.52
CA TRP A 56 -7.04 0.78 -17.80
C TRP A 56 -6.57 -0.60 -18.31
N LEU A 57 -6.08 -1.47 -17.42
CA LEU A 57 -5.67 -2.83 -17.77
C LEU A 57 -6.88 -3.71 -18.11
N VAL A 58 -7.98 -3.58 -17.37
CA VAL A 58 -9.23 -4.29 -17.69
C VAL A 58 -9.75 -3.87 -19.06
N ALA A 59 -9.71 -2.58 -19.40
CA ALA A 59 -10.08 -2.10 -20.74
C ALA A 59 -9.20 -2.76 -21.83
N GLY A 60 -7.90 -2.90 -21.60
CA GLY A 60 -6.99 -3.59 -22.52
C GLY A 60 -7.33 -5.07 -22.69
N LEU A 61 -7.64 -5.76 -21.59
CA LEU A 61 -8.05 -7.16 -21.60
C LEU A 61 -9.37 -7.35 -22.35
N VAL A 62 -10.36 -6.49 -22.12
CA VAL A 62 -11.65 -6.53 -22.82
C VAL A 62 -11.47 -6.26 -24.31
N SER A 63 -10.67 -5.24 -24.69
CA SER A 63 -10.34 -4.99 -26.09
C SER A 63 -9.66 -6.18 -26.75
N PHE A 64 -8.73 -6.85 -26.05
CA PHE A 64 -8.07 -8.05 -26.56
C PHE A 64 -9.04 -9.22 -26.76
N LEU A 65 -9.89 -9.52 -25.77
CA LEU A 65 -10.91 -10.57 -25.87
C LEU A 65 -11.92 -10.29 -26.99
N ARG A 66 -12.26 -9.01 -27.21
CA ARG A 66 -13.12 -8.59 -28.31
C ARG A 66 -12.46 -8.83 -29.67
N THR A 67 -11.17 -8.53 -29.81
CA THR A 67 -10.40 -8.82 -31.03
C THR A 67 -10.43 -10.31 -31.36
N LEU A 68 -10.34 -11.18 -30.36
CA LEU A 68 -10.40 -12.64 -30.58
C LEU A 68 -11.77 -13.12 -31.04
N THR A 69 -12.85 -12.46 -30.61
CA THR A 69 -14.23 -12.87 -30.91
C THR A 69 -14.78 -12.27 -32.20
N VAL A 70 -14.42 -11.02 -32.51
CA VAL A 70 -14.94 -10.25 -33.65
C VAL A 70 -13.91 -10.11 -34.78
N SER A 71 -12.67 -10.56 -34.56
CA SER A 71 -11.53 -10.39 -35.49
C SER A 71 -11.23 -8.95 -35.91
N ASP A 72 -11.79 -7.97 -35.19
CA ASP A 72 -11.52 -6.54 -35.38
C ASP A 72 -10.50 -6.06 -34.33
N PRO A 73 -9.23 -5.82 -34.73
CA PRO A 73 -8.18 -5.40 -33.82
C PRO A 73 -8.23 -3.91 -33.49
N MET A 74 -9.11 -3.11 -34.07
CA MET A 74 -9.05 -1.65 -34.00
C MET A 74 -9.12 -1.12 -32.56
N TRP A 75 -9.94 -1.74 -31.71
CA TRP A 75 -10.05 -1.41 -30.27
C TRP A 75 -8.81 -1.78 -29.46
N PHE A 76 -8.12 -2.84 -29.85
CA PHE A 76 -6.89 -3.25 -29.20
C PHE A 76 -5.71 -2.39 -29.65
N ILE A 77 -5.64 -2.06 -30.95
CA ILE A 77 -4.63 -1.16 -31.52
C ILE A 77 -4.74 0.23 -30.89
N SER A 78 -5.96 0.78 -30.76
CA SER A 78 -6.16 2.09 -30.14
C SER A 78 -5.73 2.10 -28.68
N TRP A 79 -6.01 1.02 -27.93
CA TRP A 79 -5.55 0.86 -26.55
C TRP A 79 -4.02 0.76 -26.43
N ILE A 80 -3.36 0.03 -27.35
CA ILE A 80 -1.90 -0.04 -27.43
C ILE A 80 -1.32 1.35 -27.71
N LEU A 81 -1.87 2.05 -28.71
CA LEU A 81 -1.39 3.38 -29.10
C LEU A 81 -1.52 4.38 -27.95
N ALA A 82 -2.67 4.40 -27.26
CA ALA A 82 -2.88 5.23 -26.08
C ALA A 82 -1.89 4.89 -24.96
N SER A 83 -1.64 3.61 -24.71
CA SER A 83 -0.65 3.15 -23.72
C SER A 83 0.77 3.57 -24.09
N ALA A 84 1.14 3.50 -25.37
CA ALA A 84 2.42 3.95 -25.88
C ALA A 84 2.61 5.47 -25.69
N VAL A 85 1.58 6.27 -25.97
CA VAL A 85 1.58 7.73 -25.73
C VAL A 85 1.74 8.03 -24.23
N LEU A 86 1.06 7.31 -23.35
CA LEU A 86 1.21 7.49 -21.90
C LEU A 86 2.63 7.17 -21.41
N ILE A 87 3.25 6.10 -21.93
CA ILE A 87 4.63 5.75 -21.61
C ILE A 87 5.59 6.79 -22.16
N ALA A 88 5.38 7.26 -23.40
CA ALA A 88 6.20 8.31 -24.01
C ALA A 88 6.11 9.64 -23.24
N ALA A 89 4.90 10.06 -22.84
CA ALA A 89 4.69 11.23 -22.00
C ALA A 89 5.37 11.09 -20.62
N ALA A 90 5.30 9.90 -20.02
CA ALA A 90 6.01 9.62 -18.78
C ALA A 90 7.54 9.62 -18.96
N ALA A 91 8.03 9.09 -20.08
CA ALA A 91 9.45 9.09 -20.43
C ALA A 91 9.97 10.50 -20.67
N TRP A 92 9.21 11.34 -21.38
CA TRP A 92 9.48 12.77 -21.56
C TRP A 92 9.54 13.47 -20.21
N ARG A 93 8.49 13.33 -19.38
CA ARG A 93 8.42 14.00 -18.06
C ARG A 93 9.57 13.58 -17.15
N LYS A 94 9.95 12.30 -17.15
CA LYS A 94 11.02 11.76 -16.30
C LYS A 94 12.41 11.83 -16.94
N ARG A 95 12.52 12.30 -18.18
CA ARG A 95 13.73 12.33 -19.02
C ARG A 95 14.48 10.99 -19.06
N SER A 96 13.77 9.88 -18.87
CA SER A 96 14.36 8.54 -18.78
C SER A 96 13.32 7.49 -19.08
N LEU A 97 13.54 6.75 -20.17
CA LEU A 97 12.71 5.61 -20.55
C LEU A 97 12.72 4.53 -19.47
N ARG A 98 13.88 4.26 -18.85
CA ARG A 98 14.01 3.30 -17.74
C ARG A 98 13.07 3.67 -16.58
N ARG A 99 13.05 4.93 -16.14
CA ARG A 99 12.16 5.37 -15.05
C ARG A 99 10.68 5.34 -15.42
N ALA A 100 10.34 5.49 -16.69
CA ALA A 100 8.97 5.35 -17.18
C ALA A 100 8.53 3.88 -17.18
N LEU A 101 9.38 2.98 -17.68
CA LEU A 101 9.13 1.54 -17.67
C LEU A 101 9.04 0.97 -16.25
N VAL A 102 9.94 1.37 -15.34
CA VAL A 102 9.88 0.97 -13.93
C VAL A 102 8.58 1.45 -13.27
N ALA A 103 8.10 2.66 -13.61
CA ALA A 103 6.83 3.16 -13.10
C ALA A 103 5.62 2.41 -13.67
N ALA A 104 5.65 2.04 -14.95
CA ALA A 104 4.63 1.19 -15.56
C ALA A 104 4.62 -0.20 -14.91
N PHE A 105 5.79 -0.80 -14.71
CA PHE A 105 5.95 -2.09 -14.05
C PHE A 105 5.46 -2.05 -12.60
N HIS A 106 5.81 -1.00 -11.85
CA HIS A 106 5.30 -0.80 -10.50
C HIS A 106 3.76 -0.72 -10.46
N ARG A 107 3.13 -0.05 -11.46
CA ARG A 107 1.67 -0.01 -11.56
C ARG A 107 1.05 -1.38 -11.81
N LEU A 108 1.67 -2.22 -12.67
CA LEU A 108 1.21 -3.61 -12.87
C LEU A 108 1.25 -4.39 -11.55
N LEU A 109 2.34 -4.28 -10.79
CA LEU A 109 2.45 -4.97 -9.51
C LEU A 109 1.49 -4.41 -8.44
N MET A 110 1.17 -3.11 -8.48
CA MET A 110 0.12 -2.56 -7.61
C MET A 110 -1.25 -3.15 -7.93
N VAL A 111 -1.58 -3.31 -9.21
CA VAL A 111 -2.85 -3.94 -9.62
C VAL A 111 -2.87 -5.42 -9.22
N GLU A 112 -1.77 -6.14 -9.41
CA GLU A 112 -1.64 -7.52 -8.89
C GLU A 112 -1.83 -7.57 -7.36
N GLY A 113 -1.19 -6.66 -6.62
CA GLY A 113 -1.32 -6.55 -5.17
C GLY A 113 -2.74 -6.19 -4.71
N LEU A 114 -3.44 -5.35 -5.47
CA LEU A 114 -4.84 -5.00 -5.25
C LEU A 114 -5.73 -6.25 -5.36
N PHE A 115 -5.64 -6.99 -6.46
CA PHE A 115 -6.44 -8.20 -6.65
C PHE A 115 -6.08 -9.29 -5.63
N ARG A 116 -4.78 -9.54 -5.39
CA ARG A 116 -4.34 -10.53 -4.40
C ARG A 116 -4.79 -10.16 -2.99
N GLY A 117 -4.62 -8.90 -2.58
CA GLY A 117 -5.02 -8.43 -1.25
C GLY A 117 -6.53 -8.44 -1.05
N PHE A 118 -7.29 -8.20 -2.12
CA PHE A 118 -8.75 -8.27 -2.10
C PHE A 118 -9.26 -9.71 -1.96
N LEU A 119 -8.68 -10.65 -2.71
CA LEU A 119 -9.05 -12.08 -2.72
C LEU A 119 -8.50 -12.85 -1.51
N MET A 120 -7.45 -12.36 -0.85
CA MET A 120 -6.82 -13.02 0.27
C MET A 120 -7.78 -13.12 1.46
N LYS A 121 -8.08 -14.32 1.97
CA LYS A 121 -8.95 -14.49 3.15
C LYS A 121 -8.46 -13.69 4.36
N PRO A 122 -9.34 -13.06 5.14
CA PRO A 122 -8.94 -12.36 6.35
C PRO A 122 -8.31 -13.36 7.31
N PHE A 123 -7.21 -12.96 7.96
CA PHE A 123 -6.68 -13.75 9.06
C PHE A 123 -7.68 -13.72 10.20
N PRO A 124 -8.02 -14.87 10.80
CA PRO A 124 -8.90 -14.89 11.96
C PRO A 124 -8.26 -14.07 13.10
N PRO A 125 -9.06 -13.26 13.82
CA PRO A 125 -8.56 -12.34 14.85
C PRO A 125 -7.83 -13.07 15.98
N GLU A 126 -8.13 -14.35 16.19
CA GLU A 126 -7.50 -15.24 17.17
C GLU A 126 -5.99 -15.45 16.94
N ILE A 127 -5.51 -15.26 15.71
CA ILE A 127 -4.07 -15.37 15.36
C ILE A 127 -3.32 -14.09 15.73
N PHE A 128 -4.01 -12.95 15.77
CA PHE A 128 -3.43 -11.70 16.25
C PHE A 128 -3.36 -11.73 17.78
N ARG A 129 -2.34 -12.42 18.31
CA ARG A 129 -1.86 -12.20 19.68
C ARG A 129 -1.20 -10.83 19.75
N ALA A 130 -2.02 -9.79 19.73
CA ALA A 130 -1.58 -8.49 20.18
C ALA A 130 -1.33 -8.65 21.69
N ASN A 131 -0.05 -8.78 22.07
CA ASN A 131 0.38 -8.51 23.43
C ASN A 131 0.14 -7.02 23.65
N PHE A 132 -1.09 -6.66 23.99
CA PHE A 132 -1.38 -5.34 24.48
C PHE A 132 -0.70 -5.25 25.85
N GLU A 133 0.49 -4.64 25.89
CA GLU A 133 0.94 -4.00 27.11
C GLU A 133 -0.06 -2.89 27.39
N VAL A 134 -1.10 -3.21 28.15
CA VAL A 134 -1.97 -2.22 28.78
C VAL A 134 -1.06 -1.48 29.75
N ILE A 135 -0.50 -0.35 29.30
CA ILE A 135 0.11 0.64 30.18
C ILE A 135 -1.04 1.11 31.05
N LYS A 136 -1.21 0.50 32.22
CA LYS A 136 -2.07 1.03 33.27
C LYS A 136 -1.47 2.39 33.60
N GLU A 137 -2.17 3.46 33.24
CA GLU A 137 -1.90 4.77 33.78
C GLU A 137 -1.77 4.62 35.29
N PHE A 138 -0.59 4.92 35.81
CA PHE A 138 -0.34 5.06 37.24
C PHE A 138 -1.11 6.32 37.70
N ARG A 139 -2.42 6.20 37.78
CA ARG A 139 -3.30 7.19 38.39
C ARG A 139 -3.21 6.97 39.89
N ASP A 140 -2.11 7.42 40.49
CA ASP A 140 -2.00 7.74 41.93
C ASP A 140 -0.71 8.55 42.18
N CYS A 141 -0.64 9.74 41.56
CA CYS A 141 0.11 10.85 42.15
C CYS A 141 -0.91 11.78 42.80
N GLN A 142 -1.50 11.31 43.91
CA GLN A 142 -2.28 12.16 44.80
C GLN A 142 -1.31 13.06 45.54
N TRP A 143 -1.18 14.30 45.04
CA TRP A 143 -0.48 15.37 45.74
C TRP A 143 -1.27 15.73 47.01
N VAL A 144 -0.90 15.15 48.14
CA VAL A 144 -1.22 15.72 49.46
C VAL A 144 0.02 16.51 49.91
N VAL A 145 -0.02 17.80 49.61
CA VAL A 145 0.85 18.80 50.23
C VAL A 145 0.38 18.97 51.67
N ASN A 146 1.07 18.32 52.62
CA ASN A 146 1.29 18.89 53.96
C ASN A 146 2.34 18.08 54.73
N GLY A 147 3.55 18.64 54.80
CA GLY A 147 4.44 18.55 55.95
C GLY A 147 5.10 17.20 56.24
N SER A 148 6.18 16.88 55.51
CA SER A 148 7.44 16.31 56.04
C SER A 148 8.13 15.48 54.96
N MET A 149 9.26 16.02 54.48
CA MET A 149 10.25 15.32 53.66
C MET A 149 10.79 14.10 54.42
N ARG A 150 10.69 12.91 53.84
CA ARG A 150 11.67 11.84 54.09
C ARG A 150 11.75 10.93 52.87
N ASP A 151 12.88 11.03 52.20
CA ASP A 151 13.33 10.22 51.08
C ASP A 151 13.31 8.73 51.43
N THR A 152 12.75 7.89 50.55
CA THR A 152 13.24 6.53 50.29
C THR A 152 12.54 5.95 49.04
N CYS A 153 12.97 6.38 47.85
CA CYS A 153 12.83 5.54 46.66
C CYS A 153 13.85 4.41 46.74
N ALA A 154 13.52 3.35 47.48
CA ALA A 154 14.26 2.09 47.46
C ALA A 154 13.66 1.18 46.39
N GLY A 155 14.47 0.75 45.42
CA GLY A 155 14.11 -0.36 44.53
C GLY A 155 14.47 -0.23 43.05
N ALA A 156 15.45 0.61 42.68
CA ALA A 156 16.09 0.50 41.36
C ALA A 156 17.29 -0.45 41.46
N GLN A 157 17.09 -1.75 41.26
CA GLN A 157 18.10 -2.80 41.02
C GLN A 157 17.27 -4.05 40.65
N LEU A 158 17.54 -4.88 39.65
CA LEU A 158 18.74 -5.24 38.90
C LEU A 158 18.27 -6.29 37.87
N LEU A 159 18.73 -6.19 36.61
CA LEU A 159 19.35 -7.27 35.83
C LEU A 159 19.25 -6.99 34.33
N ARG A 160 20.30 -6.30 33.89
CA ARG A 160 20.79 -6.23 32.52
C ARG A 160 21.70 -7.46 32.33
N ARG A 161 21.38 -8.37 31.40
CA ARG A 161 22.34 -9.14 30.60
C ARG A 161 21.66 -9.75 29.38
#